data_AF-A0A097ECT4-F1
#
_entry.id   AF-A0A097ECT4-F1
#
_cell.length_a   1.000
_cell.length_b   1.000
_cell.length_c   1.000
_cell.angle_alpha   90.00
_cell.angle_beta   90.00
_cell.angle_gamma   90.00
#
_symmetry.space_group_name_H-M   'P 1'
#
loop_
_entity.id
_entity.type
_entity.pdbx_description
1 polymer ?
#
loop_
_entity_poly.entity_id
_entity_poly.type
_entity_poly.pdbx_seq_one_letter_code
_entity_poly.pdbx_strand_id
1 'polypeptide(L)'
;MKMTNFKLFAASAAVAMSLAGTAHAQDVKGGTSDLTNITVGVSSAFGPSHPTEGKAGLGAKATGIDNHVAFQDLKGNGSTDLNGVTTINNPTTGPDDHRNLGLFHFAQAGNNDVWFGEWSSNASSGSTDHTVYYAGTTTGTTVPTSGSATYAVRGISDYANKGLLTGTFTANFASGSSGTLTGSIANSASGYGVNIGTATIKTDSTFGGTGASATQSGTTVASGGAVEGRFYGANAAALAGLVKFDNARQYNAAFGGTKN
;
A
#
# COMPACT_ATOMS: atom_id res chain seq x y z
N MET A 1 -3.82 -83.80 19.49
CA MET A 1 -4.87 -83.57 18.48
C MET A 1 -5.02 -82.07 18.27
N LYS A 2 -4.76 -81.57 17.04
CA LYS A 2 -5.21 -80.31 16.38
C LYS A 2 -4.91 -78.96 17.09
N MET A 3 -4.00 -78.10 16.57
CA MET A 3 -4.21 -77.02 15.56
C MET A 3 -5.45 -76.16 15.86
N THR A 4 -5.43 -74.82 16.00
CA THR A 4 -5.10 -73.73 15.04
C THR A 4 -5.27 -72.38 15.81
N ASN A 5 -4.34 -71.41 15.80
CA ASN A 5 -4.17 -70.25 14.90
C ASN A 5 -5.25 -69.13 14.88
N PHE A 6 -4.75 -67.87 14.88
CA PHE A 6 -5.31 -66.62 14.27
C PHE A 6 -6.46 -65.90 15.05
N LYS A 7 -6.56 -64.56 15.19
CA LYS A 7 -5.98 -63.36 14.54
C LYS A 7 -6.00 -62.13 15.47
N LEU A 8 -4.98 -61.30 15.26
CA LEU A 8 -4.85 -59.89 15.59
C LEU A 8 -6.04 -59.07 15.07
N PHE A 9 -6.61 -58.17 15.88
CA PHE A 9 -7.28 -56.96 15.41
C PHE A 9 -6.96 -55.81 16.38
N ALA A 10 -5.97 -55.01 16.00
CA ALA A 10 -5.74 -53.69 16.59
C ALA A 10 -6.73 -52.71 15.93
N ALA A 11 -7.66 -52.17 16.70
CA ALA A 11 -8.53 -51.08 16.26
C ALA A 11 -7.83 -49.75 16.58
N SER A 12 -7.13 -49.18 15.61
CA SER A 12 -6.58 -47.83 15.69
C SER A 12 -7.72 -46.83 15.48
N ALA A 13 -8.21 -46.21 16.55
CA ALA A 13 -9.13 -45.07 16.45
C ALA A 13 -8.34 -43.82 16.03
N ALA A 14 -8.39 -43.45 14.75
CA ALA A 14 -7.87 -42.17 14.29
C ALA A 14 -8.87 -41.06 14.68
N VAL A 15 -8.53 -40.24 15.67
CA VAL A 15 -9.24 -39.00 15.95
C VAL A 15 -8.85 -38.00 14.87
N ALA A 16 -9.73 -37.82 13.88
CA ALA A 16 -9.62 -36.72 12.94
C ALA A 16 -10.05 -35.43 13.66
N MET A 17 -9.08 -34.67 14.19
CA MET A 17 -9.32 -33.29 14.60
C MET A 17 -9.53 -32.47 13.32
N SER A 18 -10.79 -32.24 12.96
CA SER A 18 -11.14 -31.25 11.94
C SER A 18 -10.73 -29.87 12.46
N LEU A 19 -9.57 -29.37 12.05
CA LEU A 19 -9.28 -27.94 12.15
C LEU A 19 -10.24 -27.23 11.18
N ALA A 20 -11.39 -26.80 11.71
CA ALA A 20 -12.17 -25.76 11.06
C ALA A 20 -11.30 -24.50 11.05
N GLY A 21 -10.58 -24.28 9.95
CA GLY A 21 -9.88 -23.03 9.72
C GLY A 21 -10.92 -21.92 9.74
N THR A 22 -10.88 -21.08 10.76
CA THR A 22 -11.59 -19.81 10.71
C THR A 22 -11.01 -19.04 9.54
N ALA A 23 -11.80 -18.83 8.49
CA ALA A 23 -11.48 -17.83 7.48
C ALA A 23 -11.39 -16.48 8.22
N HIS A 24 -10.18 -16.07 8.60
CA HIS A 24 -9.97 -14.73 9.10
C HIS A 24 -10.31 -13.80 7.95
N ALA A 25 -11.32 -12.95 8.12
CA ALA A 25 -11.57 -11.85 7.20
C ALA A 25 -10.24 -11.10 7.02
N GLN A 26 -9.75 -11.01 5.79
CA GLN A 26 -8.50 -10.34 5.50
C GLN A 26 -8.75 -8.84 5.66
N ASP A 27 -8.23 -8.27 6.75
CA ASP A 27 -8.42 -6.86 7.04
C ASP A 27 -7.48 -6.02 6.18
N VAL A 28 -8.03 -5.30 5.20
CA VAL A 28 -7.27 -4.27 4.45
C VAL A 28 -7.44 -2.93 5.15
N LYS A 29 -6.33 -2.23 5.34
CA LYS A 29 -6.34 -0.84 5.80
C LYS A 29 -5.40 -0.01 4.95
N GLY A 30 -5.67 1.29 4.88
CA GLY A 30 -4.97 2.22 4.02
C GLY A 30 -5.40 3.65 4.29
N GLY A 31 -5.01 4.57 3.41
CA GLY A 31 -5.36 5.97 3.45
C GLY A 31 -5.27 6.61 2.07
N THR A 32 -5.87 7.80 1.94
CA THR A 32 -5.86 8.60 0.72
C THR A 32 -5.91 10.09 1.05
N SER A 33 -5.25 10.91 0.24
CA SER A 33 -5.27 12.35 0.42
C SER A 33 -6.62 12.98 0.08
N ASP A 34 -7.45 12.30 -0.75
CA ASP A 34 -8.75 12.81 -1.20
C ASP A 34 -9.78 11.69 -1.45
N LEU A 35 -10.69 11.51 -0.49
CA LEU A 35 -11.75 10.50 -0.51
C LEU A 35 -12.84 10.77 -1.56
N THR A 36 -12.90 11.98 -2.13
CA THR A 36 -13.88 12.26 -3.21
C THR A 36 -13.47 11.64 -4.53
N ASN A 37 -12.19 11.27 -4.66
CA ASN A 37 -11.61 10.72 -5.89
C ASN A 37 -11.33 9.23 -5.76
N ILE A 38 -10.65 8.85 -4.68
CA ILE A 38 -10.12 7.50 -4.48
C ILE A 38 -10.56 6.96 -3.13
N THR A 39 -10.90 5.67 -3.09
CA THR A 39 -11.04 4.89 -1.85
C THR A 39 -10.17 3.64 -1.91
N VAL A 40 -9.81 3.12 -0.75
CA VAL A 40 -9.06 1.87 -0.62
C VAL A 40 -9.73 0.96 0.38
N GLY A 41 -9.64 -0.35 0.15
CA GLY A 41 -10.33 -1.31 1.00
C GLY A 41 -10.14 -2.75 0.53
N VAL A 42 -10.95 -3.64 1.11
CA VAL A 42 -10.96 -5.06 0.72
C VAL A 42 -11.58 -5.19 -0.67
N SER A 43 -10.89 -5.89 -1.57
CA SER A 43 -11.35 -6.12 -2.93
C SER A 43 -12.51 -7.11 -2.99
N SER A 44 -13.36 -6.92 -3.99
CA SER A 44 -14.46 -7.82 -4.38
C SER A 44 -14.28 -8.25 -5.83
N ALA A 45 -14.76 -9.43 -6.21
CA ALA A 45 -14.68 -9.84 -7.60
C ALA A 45 -15.62 -8.99 -8.44
N PHE A 46 -15.14 -8.60 -9.61
CA PHE A 46 -15.85 -7.78 -10.57
C PHE A 46 -15.64 -8.33 -11.99
N GLY A 47 -16.30 -9.46 -12.24
CA GLY A 47 -16.26 -10.14 -13.53
C GLY A 47 -14.92 -10.82 -13.85
N PRO A 48 -14.77 -11.36 -15.08
CA PRO A 48 -13.61 -12.18 -15.45
C PRO A 48 -12.26 -11.44 -15.41
N SER A 49 -12.27 -10.12 -15.63
CA SER A 49 -11.05 -9.29 -15.67
C SER A 49 -10.59 -8.82 -14.28
N HIS A 50 -11.45 -8.95 -13.26
CA HIS A 50 -11.15 -8.57 -11.88
C HIS A 50 -11.63 -9.65 -10.90
N PRO A 51 -11.10 -10.88 -10.97
CA PRO A 51 -11.61 -12.00 -10.18
C PRO A 51 -11.15 -12.01 -8.72
N THR A 52 -10.20 -11.16 -8.31
CA THR A 52 -9.50 -11.29 -7.02
C THR A 52 -10.27 -10.64 -5.87
N GLU A 53 -10.67 -11.46 -4.90
CA GLU A 53 -11.36 -11.01 -3.67
C GLU A 53 -10.45 -11.03 -2.44
N GLY A 54 -10.79 -10.23 -1.44
CA GLY A 54 -10.15 -10.28 -0.13
C GLY A 54 -8.75 -9.68 -0.07
N LYS A 55 -8.28 -9.01 -1.13
CA LYS A 55 -6.96 -8.37 -1.20
C LYS A 55 -7.07 -6.87 -1.08
N ALA A 56 -5.93 -6.19 -0.94
CA ALA A 56 -5.90 -4.74 -1.04
C ALA A 56 -6.43 -4.30 -2.39
N GLY A 57 -7.44 -3.43 -2.36
CA GLY A 57 -8.11 -2.93 -3.54
C GLY A 57 -8.27 -1.41 -3.53
N LEU A 58 -8.57 -0.92 -4.73
CA LEU A 58 -8.73 0.49 -5.07
C LEU A 58 -10.12 0.72 -5.67
N GLY A 59 -10.78 1.78 -5.25
CA GLY A 59 -12.02 2.27 -5.81
C GLY A 59 -11.79 3.68 -6.36
N ALA A 60 -12.19 3.93 -7.59
CA ALA A 60 -12.18 5.27 -8.17
C ALA A 60 -13.61 5.78 -8.25
N LYS A 61 -13.92 6.89 -7.58
CA LYS A 61 -15.29 7.41 -7.51
C LYS A 61 -15.86 7.83 -8.88
N ALA A 62 -14.98 8.12 -9.85
CA ALA A 62 -15.36 8.33 -11.25
C ALA A 62 -16.09 7.13 -11.89
N THR A 63 -15.93 5.91 -11.35
CA THR A 63 -16.65 4.71 -11.82
C THR A 63 -18.13 4.70 -11.40
N GLY A 64 -18.53 5.48 -10.40
CA GLY A 64 -19.88 5.44 -9.83
C GLY A 64 -20.22 4.17 -9.05
N ILE A 65 -19.26 3.26 -8.84
CA ILE A 65 -19.42 2.04 -8.03
C ILE A 65 -18.63 2.14 -6.72
N ASP A 66 -19.12 1.46 -5.68
CA ASP A 66 -18.49 1.45 -4.35
C ASP A 66 -17.54 0.26 -4.13
N ASN A 67 -17.40 -0.61 -5.13
CA ASN A 67 -16.51 -1.76 -5.08
C ASN A 67 -15.04 -1.36 -5.17
N HIS A 68 -14.17 -2.15 -4.55
CA HIS A 68 -12.72 -2.04 -4.69
C HIS A 68 -12.23 -3.16 -5.62
N VAL A 69 -11.46 -2.79 -6.65
CA VAL A 69 -10.77 -3.74 -7.53
C VAL A 69 -9.41 -4.06 -6.94
N ALA A 70 -9.02 -5.33 -6.89
CA ALA A 70 -7.73 -5.73 -6.36
C ALA A 70 -6.56 -5.10 -7.13
N PHE A 71 -5.54 -4.63 -6.43
CA PHE A 71 -4.34 -4.09 -7.08
C PHE A 71 -3.63 -5.13 -7.97
N GLN A 72 -3.75 -6.42 -7.66
CA GLN A 72 -3.22 -7.51 -8.48
C GLN A 72 -3.89 -7.55 -9.85
N ASP A 73 -5.22 -7.40 -9.90
CA ASP A 73 -5.98 -7.40 -11.14
C ASP A 73 -5.70 -6.12 -11.93
N LEU A 74 -5.68 -4.96 -11.25
CA LEU A 74 -5.28 -3.68 -11.84
C LEU A 74 -3.88 -3.77 -12.46
N LYS A 75 -2.93 -4.39 -11.76
CA LYS A 75 -1.56 -4.63 -12.26
C LYS A 75 -1.56 -5.51 -13.51
N GLY A 76 -2.38 -6.56 -13.54
CA GLY A 76 -2.51 -7.44 -14.70
C GLY A 76 -3.14 -6.76 -15.93
N ASN A 77 -3.94 -5.70 -15.71
CA ASN A 77 -4.59 -4.92 -16.77
C ASN A 77 -3.84 -3.62 -17.13
N GLY A 78 -2.74 -3.30 -16.44
CA GLY A 78 -1.92 -2.10 -16.68
C GLY A 78 -0.57 -2.42 -17.33
N SER A 79 0.21 -1.37 -17.62
CA SER A 79 1.59 -1.49 -18.10
C SER A 79 2.56 -1.24 -16.95
N THR A 80 3.43 -2.20 -16.65
CA THR A 80 4.43 -2.08 -15.57
C THR A 80 5.80 -1.78 -16.16
N ASP A 81 6.43 -0.71 -15.70
CA ASP A 81 7.77 -0.30 -16.15
C ASP A 81 8.91 -1.02 -15.40
N LEU A 82 10.15 -0.71 -15.78
CA LEU A 82 11.35 -1.29 -15.16
C LEU A 82 11.55 -0.87 -13.70
N ASN A 83 10.91 0.21 -13.26
CA ASN A 83 10.91 0.61 -11.87
C ASN A 83 9.88 -0.17 -11.06
N GLY A 84 9.07 -1.03 -11.68
CA GLY A 84 7.99 -1.77 -11.03
C GLY A 84 6.79 -0.89 -10.67
N VAL A 85 6.58 0.20 -11.41
CA VAL A 85 5.38 1.05 -11.31
C VAL A 85 4.42 0.67 -12.43
N THR A 86 3.20 0.30 -12.05
CA THR A 86 2.12 0.03 -12.99
C THR A 86 1.40 1.33 -13.31
N THR A 87 1.24 1.59 -14.61
CA THR A 87 0.43 2.67 -15.15
C THR A 87 -0.88 2.12 -15.71
N ILE A 88 -1.99 2.74 -15.32
CA ILE A 88 -3.29 2.55 -15.96
C ILE A 88 -3.74 3.89 -16.51
N ASN A 89 -3.84 3.95 -17.82
CA ASN A 89 -4.31 5.11 -18.58
C ASN A 89 -5.09 4.59 -19.79
N ASN A 90 -6.14 3.80 -19.53
CA ASN A 90 -6.78 3.01 -20.57
C ASN A 90 -8.19 3.53 -20.87
N PRO A 91 -8.32 4.52 -21.77
CA PRO A 91 -9.62 4.91 -22.28
C PRO A 91 -10.10 3.84 -23.28
N THR A 92 -10.61 2.71 -22.78
CA THR A 92 -11.25 1.71 -23.65
C THR A 92 -12.65 2.18 -24.05
N THR A 93 -13.03 1.91 -25.29
CA THR A 93 -14.42 1.97 -25.75
C THR A 93 -14.91 0.53 -25.90
N GLY A 94 -15.94 0.16 -25.15
CA GLY A 94 -16.47 -1.20 -25.05
C GLY A 94 -17.71 -1.25 -24.15
N PRO A 95 -18.23 -2.44 -23.82
CA PRO A 95 -19.38 -2.59 -22.90
C PRO A 95 -19.14 -1.91 -21.54
N ASP A 96 -17.87 -1.87 -21.12
CA ASP A 96 -17.40 -1.16 -19.93
C ASP A 96 -16.55 0.05 -20.37
N ASP A 97 -17.15 1.26 -20.37
CA ASP A 97 -16.48 2.51 -20.76
C ASP A 97 -15.51 2.99 -19.65
N HIS A 98 -14.21 3.06 -19.96
CA HIS A 98 -13.16 3.47 -19.02
C HIS A 98 -12.56 4.85 -19.36
N ARG A 99 -13.14 5.61 -20.30
CA ARG A 99 -12.54 6.85 -20.85
C ARG A 99 -12.28 7.96 -19.84
N ASN A 100 -12.95 7.95 -18.70
CA ASN A 100 -12.90 9.02 -17.70
C ASN A 100 -12.39 8.55 -16.34
N LEU A 101 -11.70 7.41 -16.27
CA LEU A 101 -11.18 6.89 -15.00
C LEU A 101 -9.91 7.58 -14.54
N GLY A 102 -9.27 8.38 -15.39
CA GLY A 102 -8.03 9.06 -15.08
C GLY A 102 -6.78 8.20 -15.24
N LEU A 103 -5.66 8.74 -14.75
CA LEU A 103 -4.33 8.15 -14.80
C LEU A 103 -3.94 7.66 -13.42
N PHE A 104 -3.59 6.39 -13.34
CA PHE A 104 -3.07 5.77 -12.12
C PHE A 104 -1.61 5.42 -12.30
N HIS A 105 -0.80 5.72 -11.28
CA HIS A 105 0.52 5.13 -11.12
C HIS A 105 0.60 4.50 -9.74
N PHE A 106 0.90 3.22 -9.65
CA PHE A 106 1.01 2.53 -8.36
C PHE A 106 2.07 1.46 -8.38
N ALA A 107 2.56 1.10 -7.20
CA ALA A 107 3.57 0.09 -7.01
C ALA A 107 3.29 -0.77 -5.77
N GLN A 108 3.84 -1.96 -5.80
CA GLN A 108 3.86 -2.89 -4.67
C GLN A 108 5.05 -2.57 -3.75
N ALA A 109 4.84 -2.60 -2.45
CA ALA A 109 5.88 -2.52 -1.43
C ALA A 109 6.41 -3.93 -1.13
N GLY A 110 7.49 -4.33 -1.80
CA GLY A 110 8.05 -5.68 -1.71
C GLY A 110 7.13 -6.74 -2.32
N ASN A 111 7.08 -7.91 -1.70
CA ASN A 111 6.29 -9.06 -2.18
C ASN A 111 4.96 -9.26 -1.42
N ASN A 112 4.66 -8.38 -0.47
CA ASN A 112 3.43 -8.44 0.32
C ASN A 112 2.28 -7.75 -0.42
N ASP A 113 1.04 -8.03 0.01
CA ASP A 113 -0.15 -7.32 -0.46
C ASP A 113 -0.24 -5.92 0.19
N VAL A 114 0.72 -5.06 -0.19
CA VAL A 114 0.89 -3.68 0.27
C VAL A 114 1.23 -2.82 -0.94
N TRP A 115 0.47 -1.76 -1.14
CA TRP A 115 0.45 -0.96 -2.35
C TRP A 115 0.40 0.52 -2.02
N PHE A 116 0.94 1.34 -2.91
CA PHE A 116 0.94 2.78 -2.82
C PHE A 116 0.94 3.38 -4.22
N GLY A 117 0.38 4.57 -4.38
CA GLY A 117 0.28 5.19 -5.70
C GLY A 117 -0.40 6.54 -5.70
N GLU A 118 -0.66 7.02 -6.91
CA GLU A 118 -1.32 8.27 -7.20
C GLU A 118 -2.37 8.12 -8.30
N TRP A 119 -3.24 9.11 -8.37
CA TRP A 119 -4.28 9.28 -9.36
C TRP A 119 -4.48 10.75 -9.75
N SER A 120 -4.87 10.98 -11.00
CA SER A 120 -5.42 12.25 -11.50
C SER A 120 -6.47 12.02 -12.60
N SER A 121 -7.47 12.90 -12.76
CA SER A 121 -8.56 12.69 -13.73
C SER A 121 -8.16 12.81 -15.20
N ASN A 122 -7.16 13.64 -15.52
CA ASN A 122 -6.91 14.08 -16.90
C ASN A 122 -5.59 13.57 -17.48
N ALA A 123 -4.91 12.65 -16.80
CA ALA A 123 -3.61 12.13 -17.20
C ALA A 123 -2.56 13.22 -17.48
N SER A 124 -2.74 14.41 -16.90
CA SER A 124 -1.86 15.55 -17.09
C SER A 124 -1.09 15.86 -15.81
N SER A 125 0.17 16.24 -15.99
CA SER A 125 1.12 16.61 -14.94
C SER A 125 0.70 17.82 -14.08
N GLY A 126 -0.31 18.57 -14.53
CA GLY A 126 -0.81 19.78 -13.87
C GLY A 126 -2.17 19.60 -13.21
N SER A 127 -2.66 18.36 -13.04
CA SER A 127 -3.99 18.14 -12.51
C SER A 127 -4.13 18.62 -11.06
N THR A 128 -5.18 19.41 -10.81
CA THR A 128 -5.47 19.96 -9.47
C THR A 128 -6.09 18.94 -8.52
N ASP A 129 -6.45 17.77 -9.04
CA ASP A 129 -7.05 16.65 -8.31
C ASP A 129 -6.04 15.57 -7.91
N HIS A 130 -4.74 15.87 -7.98
CA HIS A 130 -3.68 14.94 -7.63
C HIS A 130 -3.94 14.28 -6.26
N THR A 131 -4.23 12.99 -6.32
CA THR A 131 -4.65 12.18 -5.18
C THR A 131 -3.65 11.06 -4.97
N VAL A 132 -3.09 10.96 -3.76
CA VAL A 132 -2.17 9.90 -3.37
C VAL A 132 -2.86 8.93 -2.42
N TYR A 133 -2.46 7.67 -2.43
CA TYR A 133 -3.08 6.63 -1.63
C TYR A 133 -2.11 5.50 -1.30
N TYR A 134 -2.46 4.72 -0.28
CA TYR A 134 -1.80 3.48 0.08
C TYR A 134 -2.80 2.50 0.69
N ALA A 135 -2.56 1.21 0.54
CA ALA A 135 -3.40 0.16 1.10
C ALA A 135 -2.60 -1.11 1.31
N GLY A 136 -2.97 -1.91 2.30
CA GLY A 136 -2.39 -3.23 2.44
C GLY A 136 -3.15 -4.13 3.41
N THR A 137 -2.83 -5.40 3.33
CA THR A 137 -3.36 -6.41 4.24
C THR A 137 -2.70 -6.30 5.61
N THR A 138 -3.53 -6.22 6.64
CA THR A 138 -3.10 -6.10 8.03
C THR A 138 -3.06 -7.43 8.78
N THR A 139 -3.57 -8.52 8.20
CA THR A 139 -3.49 -9.87 8.77
C THR A 139 -2.05 -10.24 9.14
N GLY A 140 -1.85 -10.60 10.41
CA GLY A 140 -0.52 -10.97 10.93
C GLY A 140 0.43 -9.79 11.14
N THR A 141 -0.05 -8.55 11.09
CA THR A 141 0.79 -7.38 11.37
C THR A 141 1.13 -7.31 12.85
N THR A 142 2.42 -7.24 13.16
CA THR A 142 2.93 -6.96 14.50
C THR A 142 4.02 -5.91 14.41
N VAL A 143 4.08 -4.98 15.36
CA VAL A 143 5.09 -3.91 15.39
C VAL A 143 5.96 -4.09 16.63
N PRO A 144 7.31 -4.06 16.50
CA PRO A 144 8.18 -4.13 17.65
C PRO A 144 7.91 -3.01 18.65
N THR A 145 8.01 -3.31 19.94
CA THR A 145 7.86 -2.32 21.03
C THR A 145 9.18 -1.69 21.44
N SER A 146 10.30 -2.10 20.86
CA SER A 146 11.63 -1.58 21.17
C SER A 146 12.61 -1.85 20.03
N GLY A 147 13.70 -1.10 19.99
CA GLY A 147 14.77 -1.26 19.00
C GLY A 147 14.58 -0.37 17.78
N SER A 148 15.38 -0.58 16.73
CA SER A 148 15.29 0.20 15.51
C SER A 148 15.28 -0.68 14.26
N ALA A 149 14.77 -0.13 13.17
CA ALA A 149 14.76 -0.74 11.86
C ALA A 149 14.93 0.32 10.78
N THR A 150 15.57 -0.06 9.68
CA THR A 150 15.63 0.75 8.46
C THR A 150 14.80 0.11 7.37
N TYR A 151 14.24 0.93 6.50
CA TYR A 151 13.38 0.51 5.39
C TYR A 151 13.92 1.10 4.10
N ALA A 152 14.09 0.26 3.07
CA ALA A 152 14.25 0.74 1.70
C ALA A 152 12.87 1.23 1.21
N VAL A 153 12.74 2.53 0.99
CA VAL A 153 11.47 3.18 0.66
C VAL A 153 11.48 3.70 -0.77
N ARG A 154 10.38 3.44 -1.47
CA ARG A 154 10.05 3.96 -2.79
C ARG A 154 8.86 4.91 -2.66
N GLY A 155 8.77 5.89 -3.54
CA GLY A 155 7.66 6.82 -3.54
C GLY A 155 7.28 7.34 -4.92
N ILE A 156 6.04 7.81 -5.00
CA ILE A 156 5.35 8.24 -6.21
C ILE A 156 4.74 9.63 -5.93
N SER A 157 5.04 10.58 -6.82
CA SER A 157 4.49 11.94 -6.81
C SER A 157 4.68 12.54 -8.21
N ASP A 158 3.60 12.73 -8.95
CA ASP A 158 3.64 13.13 -10.36
C ASP A 158 4.65 12.27 -11.16
N TYR A 159 4.44 10.95 -11.08
CA TYR A 159 5.39 9.94 -11.52
C TYR A 159 5.83 10.11 -12.98
N ALA A 160 4.89 10.49 -13.84
CA ALA A 160 5.15 10.73 -15.26
C ALA A 160 6.25 11.78 -15.51
N ASN A 161 6.46 12.73 -14.58
CA ASN A 161 7.41 13.84 -14.74
C ASN A 161 8.56 13.76 -13.75
N LYS A 162 8.32 13.23 -12.54
CA LYS A 162 9.33 13.19 -11.48
C LYS A 162 10.02 11.84 -11.34
N GLY A 163 9.46 10.79 -11.95
CA GLY A 163 9.96 9.42 -11.86
C GLY A 163 9.83 8.83 -10.45
N LEU A 164 10.45 7.65 -10.26
CA LEU A 164 10.43 6.96 -8.97
C LEU A 164 11.29 7.71 -7.96
N LEU A 165 10.72 8.00 -6.78
CA LEU A 165 11.48 8.50 -5.63
C LEU A 165 12.02 7.33 -4.83
N THR A 166 13.24 7.44 -4.30
CA THR A 166 13.85 6.40 -3.48
C THR A 166 14.53 6.99 -2.25
N GLY A 167 14.65 6.21 -1.19
CA GLY A 167 15.32 6.64 0.03
C GLY A 167 15.23 5.62 1.15
N THR A 168 15.51 6.07 2.36
CA THR A 168 15.53 5.21 3.55
C THR A 168 14.78 5.88 4.68
N PHE A 169 13.88 5.12 5.30
CA PHE A 169 13.21 5.53 6.54
C PHE A 169 13.77 4.73 7.71
N THR A 170 13.88 5.38 8.86
CA THR A 170 14.35 4.78 10.11
C THR A 170 13.23 4.82 11.12
N ALA A 171 12.78 3.63 11.55
CA ALA A 171 11.87 3.47 12.67
C ALA A 171 12.67 3.24 13.95
N ASN A 172 12.43 4.05 14.97
CA ASN A 172 12.88 3.83 16.33
C ASN A 172 11.67 3.46 17.18
N PHE A 173 11.52 2.17 17.46
CA PHE A 173 10.48 1.64 18.33
C PHE A 173 10.88 1.94 19.78
N ALA A 174 10.07 2.71 20.49
CA ALA A 174 10.36 3.12 21.86
C ALA A 174 9.72 2.17 22.87
N SER A 175 10.49 1.76 23.88
CA SER A 175 9.99 0.97 25.00
C SER A 175 9.16 1.86 25.93
N GLY A 176 7.84 1.68 25.95
CA GLY A 176 6.93 2.37 26.88
C GLY A 176 6.56 3.83 26.52
N SER A 177 7.08 4.36 25.42
CA SER A 177 6.71 5.66 24.82
C SER A 177 6.30 5.48 23.37
N SER A 178 5.77 6.51 22.72
CA SER A 178 5.53 6.48 21.27
C SER A 178 6.87 6.49 20.52
N GLY A 179 7.07 5.52 19.62
CA GLY A 179 8.25 5.47 18.75
C GLY A 179 8.26 6.58 17.70
N THR A 180 9.34 6.69 16.93
CA THR A 180 9.46 7.67 15.85
C THR A 180 9.81 7.02 14.52
N LEU A 181 9.32 7.61 13.43
CA LEU A 181 9.69 7.30 12.06
C LEU A 181 10.18 8.58 11.39
N THR A 182 11.40 8.55 10.84
CA THR A 182 12.00 9.66 10.09
C THR A 182 12.56 9.17 8.77
N GLY A 183 12.71 10.07 7.80
CA GLY A 183 13.36 9.74 6.54
C GLY A 183 12.96 10.67 5.40
N SER A 184 13.55 10.39 4.24
CA SER A 184 13.28 11.13 3.01
C SER A 184 13.37 10.22 1.80
N ILE A 185 12.62 10.57 0.76
CA ILE A 185 12.67 9.97 -0.57
C ILE A 185 12.93 11.07 -1.59
N ALA A 186 13.75 10.79 -2.61
CA ALA A 186 14.05 11.75 -3.66
C ALA A 186 14.37 11.06 -4.99
N ASN A 187 14.34 11.84 -6.07
CA ASN A 187 14.90 11.48 -7.36
C ASN A 187 15.82 12.61 -7.81
N SER A 188 17.12 12.30 -7.92
CA SER A 188 18.14 13.29 -8.29
C SER A 188 18.03 13.77 -9.73
N ALA A 189 17.48 12.95 -10.65
CA ALA A 189 17.32 13.32 -12.04
C ALA A 189 16.21 14.37 -12.24
N SER A 190 15.10 14.24 -11.51
CA SER A 190 14.05 15.27 -11.51
C SER A 190 14.30 16.39 -10.50
N GLY A 191 15.21 16.19 -9.55
CA GLY A 191 15.51 17.13 -8.46
C GLY A 191 14.42 17.17 -7.37
N TYR A 192 13.38 16.33 -7.46
CA TYR A 192 12.28 16.33 -6.51
C TYR A 192 12.58 15.47 -5.29
N GLY A 193 12.15 15.93 -4.11
CA GLY A 193 12.30 15.19 -2.86
C GLY A 193 11.19 15.48 -1.85
N VAL A 194 10.97 14.53 -0.95
CA VAL A 194 10.04 14.65 0.18
C VAL A 194 10.72 14.13 1.44
N ASN A 195 10.68 14.92 2.51
CA ASN A 195 11.08 14.54 3.85
C ASN A 195 9.82 14.42 4.72
N ILE A 196 9.65 13.31 5.44
CA ILE A 196 8.45 13.07 6.26
C ILE A 196 8.49 13.79 7.63
N GLY A 197 9.57 14.50 7.93
CA GLY A 197 9.84 15.06 9.24
C GLY A 197 10.01 13.94 10.29
N THR A 198 9.37 14.14 11.44
CA THR A 198 9.26 13.11 12.49
C THR A 198 7.81 12.70 12.64
N ALA A 199 7.48 11.47 12.25
CA ALA A 199 6.19 10.86 12.49
C ALA A 199 6.23 10.05 13.80
N THR A 200 5.16 10.13 14.58
CA THR A 200 4.98 9.36 15.81
C THR A 200 4.40 7.99 15.47
N ILE A 201 5.04 6.91 15.92
CA ILE A 201 4.54 5.53 15.82
C ILE A 201 3.54 5.29 16.95
N LYS A 202 2.34 4.84 16.58
CA LYS A 202 1.23 4.58 17.50
C LYS A 202 1.08 3.07 17.76
N THR A 203 0.37 2.74 18.83
CA THR A 203 0.15 1.35 19.27
C THR A 203 -0.71 0.52 18.31
N ASP A 204 -1.50 1.16 17.44
CA ASP A 204 -2.35 0.53 16.43
C ASP A 204 -1.62 0.26 15.09
N SER A 205 -0.29 0.23 15.13
CA SER A 205 0.61 0.07 13.97
C SER A 205 0.58 1.21 12.95
N THR A 206 -0.10 2.32 13.26
CA THR A 206 -0.07 3.52 12.41
C THR A 206 1.07 4.46 12.81
N PHE A 207 1.40 5.40 11.93
CA PHE A 207 2.25 6.53 12.26
C PHE A 207 1.72 7.81 11.63
N GLY A 208 2.05 8.95 12.22
CA GLY A 208 1.74 10.23 11.61
C GLY A 208 2.43 11.44 12.25
N GLY A 209 2.40 12.57 11.53
CA GLY A 209 3.03 13.83 11.93
C GLY A 209 2.65 14.97 10.99
N THR A 210 3.10 16.19 11.26
CA THR A 210 2.74 17.39 10.48
C THR A 210 3.97 18.20 10.03
N GLY A 211 5.15 17.60 10.11
CA GLY A 211 6.43 18.26 9.85
C GLY A 211 7.04 17.98 8.48
N ALA A 212 6.27 17.44 7.53
CA ALA A 212 6.83 17.08 6.24
C ALA A 212 7.13 18.30 5.36
N SER A 213 8.08 18.13 4.45
CA SER A 213 8.46 19.13 3.46
C SER A 213 8.75 18.49 2.11
N ALA A 214 8.52 19.25 1.04
CA ALA A 214 8.87 18.89 -0.32
C ALA A 214 9.93 19.86 -0.86
N THR A 215 10.87 19.34 -1.64
CA THR A 215 11.93 20.10 -2.29
C THR A 215 11.93 19.89 -3.79
N GLN A 216 12.32 20.93 -4.53
CA GLN A 216 12.59 20.89 -5.95
C GLN A 216 13.95 21.52 -6.19
N SER A 217 14.87 20.71 -6.72
CA SER A 217 16.26 21.11 -6.99
C SER A 217 16.93 21.79 -5.78
N GLY A 218 16.70 21.23 -4.58
CA GLY A 218 17.24 21.74 -3.32
C GLY A 218 16.47 22.90 -2.67
N THR A 219 15.47 23.47 -3.34
CA THR A 219 14.63 24.55 -2.78
C THR A 219 13.37 23.96 -2.15
N THR A 220 12.99 24.42 -0.95
CA THR A 220 11.72 24.00 -0.33
C THR A 220 10.55 24.60 -1.08
N VAL A 221 9.66 23.74 -1.61
CA VAL A 221 8.47 24.15 -2.39
C VAL A 221 7.16 23.91 -1.64
N ALA A 222 7.18 23.08 -0.60
CA ALA A 222 6.08 22.96 0.37
C ALA A 222 6.62 22.55 1.75
N SER A 223 5.92 22.94 2.80
CA SER A 223 6.25 22.61 4.19
C SER A 223 4.99 22.48 5.04
N GLY A 224 5.12 21.92 6.24
CA GLY A 224 3.98 21.68 7.14
C GLY A 224 3.04 20.58 6.64
N GLY A 225 3.55 19.65 5.82
CA GLY A 225 2.76 18.55 5.29
C GLY A 225 2.39 17.53 6.35
N ALA A 226 1.19 16.98 6.26
CA ALA A 226 0.72 15.87 7.07
C ALA A 226 1.30 14.54 6.53
N VAL A 227 1.83 13.72 7.42
CA VAL A 227 2.23 12.34 7.14
C VAL A 227 1.26 11.41 7.82
N GLU A 228 0.79 10.42 7.08
CA GLU A 228 0.03 9.31 7.62
C GLU A 228 0.50 8.01 6.97
N GLY A 229 0.43 6.92 7.73
CA GLY A 229 0.79 5.61 7.21
C GLY A 229 0.66 4.53 8.26
N ARG A 230 1.07 3.31 7.89
CA ARG A 230 1.11 2.18 8.80
C ARG A 230 2.18 1.16 8.43
N PHE A 231 2.53 0.35 9.43
CA PHE A 231 3.30 -0.87 9.24
C PHE A 231 2.39 -2.02 8.81
N TYR A 232 2.98 -2.98 8.10
CA TYR A 232 2.34 -4.19 7.60
C TYR A 232 3.25 -5.41 7.82
N GLY A 233 2.61 -6.57 8.00
CA GLY A 233 3.29 -7.85 8.16
C GLY A 233 3.95 -8.03 9.53
N ALA A 234 4.39 -9.25 9.80
CA ALA A 234 5.02 -9.60 11.07
C ALA A 234 6.30 -8.77 11.29
N ASN A 235 6.49 -8.29 12.51
CA ASN A 235 7.65 -7.49 12.95
C ASN A 235 7.91 -6.24 12.09
N ALA A 236 6.83 -5.62 11.61
CA ALA A 236 6.83 -4.46 10.74
C ALA A 236 7.69 -4.70 9.50
N ALA A 237 7.46 -5.81 8.79
CA ALA A 237 8.23 -6.20 7.61
C ALA A 237 8.12 -5.19 6.46
N ALA A 238 7.02 -4.45 6.39
CA ALA A 238 6.81 -3.39 5.41
C ALA A 238 6.12 -2.17 6.04
N LEU A 239 6.17 -1.05 5.34
CA LEU A 239 5.38 0.15 5.62
C LEU A 239 4.83 0.74 4.33
N ALA A 240 3.71 1.46 4.44
CA ALA A 240 3.23 2.35 3.40
C ALA A 240 2.47 3.53 4.00
N GLY A 241 2.42 4.63 3.27
CA GLY A 241 1.82 5.88 3.73
C GLY A 241 1.78 6.93 2.64
N LEU A 242 1.42 8.15 3.04
CA LEU A 242 1.42 9.33 2.19
C LEU A 242 1.85 10.58 2.94
N VAL A 243 2.30 11.57 2.18
CA VAL A 243 2.47 12.96 2.59
C VAL A 243 1.45 13.81 1.84
N LYS A 244 0.71 14.63 2.59
CA LYS A 244 -0.31 15.55 2.09
C LYS A 244 0.02 17.00 2.44
N PHE A 245 -0.01 17.87 1.44
CA PHE A 245 0.08 19.32 1.57
C PHE A 245 -1.24 19.95 1.11
N ASP A 246 -2.05 20.45 2.05
CA ASP A 246 -3.42 20.92 1.75
C ASP A 246 -3.46 22.02 0.67
N ASN A 247 -2.52 22.97 0.74
CA ASN A 247 -2.42 24.10 -0.19
C ASN A 247 -1.40 23.90 -1.31
N ALA A 248 -0.84 22.69 -1.44
CA ALA A 248 0.20 22.39 -2.44
C ALA A 248 0.14 20.92 -2.90
N ARG A 249 -1.08 20.48 -3.30
CA ARG A 249 -1.39 19.09 -3.62
C ARG A 249 -0.52 18.48 -4.71
N GLN A 250 0.03 19.30 -5.62
CA GLN A 250 0.99 18.87 -6.64
C GLN A 250 2.29 18.26 -6.05
N TYR A 251 2.53 18.46 -4.75
CA TYR A 251 3.66 17.90 -4.02
C TYR A 251 3.27 16.76 -3.07
N ASN A 252 2.01 16.34 -3.06
CA ASN A 252 1.62 15.14 -2.34
C ASN A 252 2.44 13.95 -2.84
N ALA A 253 2.72 12.98 -1.96
CA ALA A 253 3.47 11.79 -2.34
C ALA A 253 2.94 10.57 -1.61
N ALA A 254 2.77 9.46 -2.31
CA ALA A 254 2.60 8.14 -1.68
C ALA A 254 3.97 7.45 -1.54
N PHE A 255 4.12 6.61 -0.54
CA PHE A 255 5.34 5.83 -0.34
C PHE A 255 5.06 4.44 0.21
N GLY A 256 5.97 3.52 -0.08
CA GLY A 256 5.97 2.16 0.44
C GLY A 256 7.38 1.59 0.47
N GLY A 257 7.66 0.75 1.47
CA GLY A 257 9.00 0.19 1.66
C GLY A 257 9.03 -1.08 2.47
N THR A 258 10.15 -1.79 2.35
CA THR A 258 10.42 -3.04 3.07
C THR A 258 11.57 -2.87 4.03
N LYS A 259 11.49 -3.57 5.16
CA LYS A 259 12.54 -3.62 6.16
C LYS A 259 13.82 -4.21 5.54
N ASN A 260 14.97 -3.62 5.84
CA ASN A 260 16.29 -4.13 5.46
C ASN A 260 16.72 -5.32 6.33
#